data_AF-A0A7X5XR47-F1
#
_entry.id   AF-A0A7X5XR47-F1
#
_cell.length_a   1.000
_cell.length_b   1.000
_cell.length_c   1.000
_cell.angle_alpha   90.00
_cell.angle_beta   90.00
_cell.angle_gamma   90.00
#
_symmetry.space_group_name_H-M   'P 1'
#
loop_
_entity.id
_entity.type
_entity.pdbx_description
1 polymer ?
#
loop_
_entity_poly.entity_id
_entity_poly.type
_entity_poly.pdbx_seq_one_letter_code
_entity_poly.pdbx_strand_id
1 'polypeptide(L)'
;MIFVSFLLLTAAEAAPAVMPEIKLDCRRDSVGNCLPVELSPPAELLREQHDYAAAIYRPYWVCYWKALNIHEDFGTSDGERATQIFVSAFNICASLRASADGEMDALLRPLTIYGDKARKHFVRDDFRSSAGARFLVQAAQAAGQRDAYTRTREATHQFVLRRVENVRKQ
;
A
#
# COMPACT_ATOMS: atom_id res chain seq x y z
N MET A 1 -45.54 -14.72 -29.39
CA MET A 1 -44.47 -13.97 -30.11
C MET A 1 -43.31 -13.83 -29.15
N ILE A 2 -42.16 -14.45 -29.44
CA ILE A 2 -40.97 -14.44 -28.57
C ILE A 2 -40.01 -13.38 -29.12
N PHE A 3 -39.76 -12.32 -28.36
CA PHE A 3 -38.75 -11.31 -28.68
C PHE A 3 -37.43 -11.72 -28.03
N VAL A 4 -36.46 -12.14 -28.85
CA VAL A 4 -35.09 -12.37 -28.42
C VAL A 4 -34.30 -11.09 -28.70
N SER A 5 -34.08 -10.29 -27.66
CA SER A 5 -33.22 -9.11 -27.73
C SER A 5 -31.75 -9.52 -27.69
N PHE A 6 -31.07 -9.39 -28.82
CA PHE A 6 -29.61 -9.45 -28.91
C PHE A 6 -29.00 -8.20 -28.26
N LEU A 7 -28.42 -8.34 -27.08
CA LEU A 7 -27.52 -7.35 -26.50
C LEU A 7 -26.16 -7.47 -27.22
N LEU A 8 -25.85 -6.51 -28.08
CA LEU A 8 -24.51 -6.31 -28.60
C LEU A 8 -23.60 -5.78 -27.48
N LEU A 9 -22.64 -6.61 -27.07
CA LEU A 9 -21.49 -6.20 -26.27
C LEU A 9 -20.53 -5.42 -27.18
N THR A 10 -20.51 -4.09 -27.07
CA THR A 10 -19.44 -3.28 -27.64
C THR A 10 -18.19 -3.45 -26.78
N ALA A 11 -17.18 -4.14 -27.32
CA ALA A 11 -15.84 -4.18 -26.75
C ALA A 11 -15.28 -2.75 -26.74
N ALA A 12 -15.18 -2.15 -25.55
CA ALA A 12 -14.45 -0.91 -25.37
C ALA A 12 -12.96 -1.22 -25.53
N GLU A 13 -12.39 -0.79 -26.66
CA GLU A 13 -10.97 -0.84 -26.94
C GLU A 13 -10.24 0.01 -25.90
N ALA A 14 -9.47 -0.64 -25.02
CA ALA A 14 -8.66 0.04 -24.04
C ALA A 14 -7.59 0.85 -24.77
N ALA A 15 -7.69 2.18 -24.72
CA ALA A 15 -6.67 3.07 -25.25
C ALA A 15 -5.30 2.71 -24.62
N PRO A 16 -4.22 2.62 -25.42
CA PRO A 16 -2.90 2.29 -24.90
C PRO A 16 -2.51 3.32 -23.85
N ALA A 17 -2.17 2.85 -22.65
CA ALA A 17 -1.67 3.68 -21.57
C ALA A 17 -0.41 4.42 -22.05
N VAL A 18 -0.53 5.72 -22.30
CA VAL A 18 0.60 6.59 -22.62
C VAL A 18 1.49 6.61 -21.39
N MET A 19 2.62 5.92 -21.45
CA MET A 19 3.63 5.99 -20.39
C MET A 19 4.16 7.43 -20.31
N PRO A 20 4.20 8.04 -19.12
CA PRO A 20 4.71 9.40 -18.98
C PRO A 20 6.17 9.49 -19.43
N GLU A 21 6.46 10.49 -20.25
CA GLU A 21 7.79 10.76 -20.78
C GLU A 21 8.67 11.36 -19.66
N ILE A 22 9.66 10.60 -19.20
CA ILE A 22 10.55 11.02 -18.11
C ILE A 22 11.64 11.94 -18.70
N LYS A 23 11.61 13.22 -18.32
CA LYS A 23 12.70 14.17 -18.62
C LYS A 23 13.92 13.83 -17.75
N LEU A 24 14.97 13.27 -18.36
CA LEU A 24 16.26 13.05 -17.70
C LEU A 24 17.07 14.36 -17.72
N ASP A 25 17.35 14.93 -16.55
CA ASP A 25 18.41 15.93 -16.40
C ASP A 25 19.78 15.25 -16.54
N CYS A 26 20.67 15.82 -17.37
CA CYS A 26 22.02 15.30 -17.57
C CYS A 26 23.07 16.22 -16.92
N ARG A 27 24.09 15.64 -16.28
CA ARG A 27 25.28 16.37 -15.83
C ARG A 27 26.34 16.29 -16.93
N ARG A 28 26.86 17.42 -17.39
CA ARG A 28 27.91 17.42 -18.43
C ARG A 28 29.30 17.22 -17.82
N ASP A 29 30.15 16.41 -18.44
CA ASP A 29 31.57 16.32 -18.11
C ASP A 29 32.36 17.55 -18.63
N SER A 30 33.68 17.59 -18.36
CA SER A 30 34.56 18.68 -18.80
C SER A 30 34.74 18.78 -20.32
N VAL A 31 34.29 17.78 -21.08
CA VAL A 31 34.32 17.73 -22.55
C VAL A 31 32.92 17.94 -23.17
N GLY A 32 31.90 18.19 -22.33
CA GLY A 32 30.54 18.48 -22.76
C GLY A 32 29.65 17.25 -22.99
N ASN A 33 30.13 16.04 -22.71
CA ASN A 33 29.32 14.83 -22.79
C ASN A 33 28.29 14.81 -21.66
N CYS A 34 27.03 14.51 -21.96
CA CYS A 34 26.06 14.16 -20.93
C CYS A 34 26.50 12.86 -20.25
N LEU A 35 26.96 12.96 -19.00
CA LEU A 35 27.09 11.80 -18.14
C LEU A 35 25.70 11.34 -17.75
N PRO A 36 25.43 10.01 -17.73
CA PRO A 36 24.23 9.52 -17.09
C PRO A 36 24.27 9.97 -15.63
N VAL A 37 23.35 10.85 -15.24
CA VAL A 37 23.10 11.09 -13.83
C VAL A 37 22.58 9.76 -13.32
N GLU A 38 23.28 9.15 -12.37
CA GLU A 38 22.70 8.09 -11.54
C GLU A 38 21.50 8.70 -10.83
N LEU A 39 20.35 8.70 -11.50
CA LEU A 39 19.09 9.03 -10.88
C LEU A 39 18.85 7.92 -9.88
N SER A 40 19.07 8.26 -8.61
CA SER A 40 18.70 7.37 -7.51
C SER A 40 17.24 6.96 -7.71
N PRO A 41 16.93 5.65 -7.73
CA PRO A 41 15.56 5.19 -7.89
C PRO A 41 14.62 5.89 -6.91
N PRO A 42 13.42 6.32 -7.33
CA PRO A 42 12.47 6.96 -6.44
C PRO A 42 12.25 6.11 -5.18
N ALA A 43 12.11 6.78 -4.03
CA ALA A 43 11.79 6.13 -2.77
C ALA A 43 10.30 5.77 -2.66
N GLU A 44 9.48 6.48 -3.43
CA GLU A 44 8.03 6.37 -3.39
C GLU A 44 7.48 6.07 -4.78
N LEU A 45 6.27 5.52 -4.79
CA LEU A 45 5.52 5.31 -6.02
C LEU A 45 5.23 6.67 -6.69
N LEU A 46 5.31 6.74 -8.02
CA LEU A 46 5.00 7.97 -8.76
C LEU A 46 3.50 8.25 -8.70
N ARG A 47 3.10 9.52 -8.65
CA ARG A 47 1.71 9.93 -8.40
C ARG A 47 0.72 9.29 -9.37
N GLU A 48 1.06 9.19 -10.64
CA GLU A 48 0.25 8.58 -11.69
C GLU A 48 -0.07 7.10 -11.45
N GLN A 49 0.70 6.41 -10.63
CA GLN A 49 0.49 5.00 -10.28
C GLN A 49 -0.28 4.84 -8.97
N HIS A 50 -0.49 5.90 -8.19
CA HIS A 50 -1.11 5.82 -6.87
C HIS A 50 -2.54 5.30 -6.93
N ASP A 51 -3.36 5.78 -7.86
CA ASP A 51 -4.76 5.39 -7.95
C ASP A 51 -4.91 3.90 -8.29
N TYR A 52 -4.09 3.41 -9.23
CA TYR A 52 -4.08 2.00 -9.59
C TYR A 52 -3.55 1.12 -8.45
N ALA A 53 -2.43 1.50 -7.82
CA ALA A 53 -1.90 0.77 -6.67
C ALA A 53 -2.86 0.79 -5.47
N ALA A 54 -3.57 1.90 -5.24
CA ALA A 54 -4.61 1.98 -4.23
C ALA A 54 -5.78 1.05 -4.54
N ALA A 55 -6.15 0.90 -5.83
CA ALA A 55 -7.19 -0.02 -6.25
C ALA A 55 -6.79 -1.49 -5.99
N ILE A 56 -5.54 -1.87 -6.29
CA ILE A 56 -4.98 -3.20 -5.99
C ILE A 56 -5.10 -3.53 -4.50
N TYR A 57 -4.72 -2.60 -3.62
CA TYR A 57 -4.72 -2.84 -2.17
C TYR A 57 -6.07 -2.63 -1.48
N ARG A 58 -7.05 -2.01 -2.15
CA ARG A 58 -8.35 -1.67 -1.53
C ARG A 58 -9.09 -2.88 -0.95
N PRO A 59 -9.18 -4.05 -1.60
CA PRO A 59 -9.82 -5.23 -1.02
C PRO A 59 -9.15 -5.66 0.29
N TYR A 60 -7.82 -5.63 0.34
CA TYR A 60 -7.04 -5.93 1.55
C TYR A 60 -7.34 -4.93 2.67
N TRP A 61 -7.28 -3.63 2.41
CA TRP A 61 -7.54 -2.62 3.44
C TRP A 61 -8.98 -2.64 3.96
N VAL A 62 -9.96 -2.88 3.09
CA VAL A 62 -11.36 -3.05 3.48
C VAL A 62 -11.54 -4.27 4.38
N CYS A 63 -10.92 -5.40 4.03
CA CYS A 63 -10.90 -6.58 4.91
C CYS A 63 -10.27 -6.25 6.26
N TYR A 64 -9.10 -5.61 6.23
CA TYR A 64 -8.33 -5.29 7.44
C TYR A 64 -9.13 -4.41 8.39
N TRP A 65 -9.76 -3.35 7.88
CA TRP A 65 -10.65 -2.50 8.67
C TRP A 65 -11.82 -3.27 9.28
N LYS A 66 -12.50 -4.11 8.49
CA LYS A 66 -13.60 -4.94 9.00
C LYS A 66 -13.12 -5.86 10.13
N ALA A 67 -11.97 -6.52 9.95
CA ALA A 67 -11.41 -7.42 10.94
C ALA A 67 -10.98 -6.70 12.23
N LEU A 68 -10.47 -5.48 12.14
CA LEU A 68 -10.19 -4.65 13.32
C LEU A 68 -11.46 -4.29 14.09
N ASN A 69 -12.49 -3.82 13.38
CA ASN A 69 -13.68 -3.24 13.98
C ASN A 69 -14.64 -4.28 14.59
N ILE A 70 -14.59 -5.55 14.14
CA ILE A 70 -15.40 -6.62 14.77
C ILE A 70 -14.77 -7.16 16.06
N HIS A 71 -13.54 -6.77 16.38
CA HIS A 71 -12.86 -7.27 17.57
C HIS A 71 -13.41 -6.58 18.82
N GLU A 72 -13.79 -7.36 19.85
CA GLU A 72 -14.43 -6.82 21.06
C GLU A 72 -13.55 -5.82 21.82
N ASP A 73 -12.23 -6.08 21.88
CA ASP A 73 -11.26 -5.19 22.50
C ASP A 73 -10.84 -3.97 21.63
N PHE A 74 -11.48 -3.72 20.49
CA PHE A 74 -11.14 -2.56 19.66
C PHE A 74 -11.39 -1.26 20.44
N GLY A 75 -10.39 -0.37 20.45
CA GLY A 75 -10.37 0.83 21.30
C GLY A 75 -9.62 0.69 22.63
N THR A 76 -9.08 -0.50 22.93
CA THR A 76 -8.28 -0.77 24.14
C THR A 76 -6.99 0.05 24.20
N SER A 77 -6.56 0.37 25.43
CA SER A 77 -5.25 0.94 25.75
C SER A 77 -4.23 -0.10 26.24
N ASP A 78 -4.64 -1.36 26.39
CA ASP A 78 -3.74 -2.47 26.69
C ASP A 78 -2.91 -2.79 25.44
N GLY A 79 -1.59 -2.59 25.53
CA GLY A 79 -0.69 -2.72 24.39
C GLY A 79 -0.54 -4.15 23.85
N GLU A 80 -0.64 -5.17 24.70
CA GLU A 80 -0.57 -6.56 24.27
C GLU A 80 -1.85 -6.95 23.54
N ARG A 81 -3.02 -6.65 24.13
CA ARG A 81 -4.31 -6.86 23.46
C ARG A 81 -4.40 -6.07 22.16
N ALA A 82 -4.03 -4.79 22.17
CA ALA A 82 -4.03 -3.96 20.98
C ALA A 82 -3.17 -4.58 19.86
N THR A 83 -1.97 -5.08 20.20
CA THR A 83 -1.10 -5.77 19.24
C THR A 83 -1.76 -7.04 18.70
N GLN A 84 -2.39 -7.85 19.56
CA GLN A 84 -3.11 -9.05 19.14
C GLN A 84 -4.25 -8.73 18.16
N ILE A 85 -4.97 -7.63 18.35
CA ILE A 85 -6.03 -7.17 17.42
C ILE A 85 -5.46 -6.92 16.03
N PHE A 86 -4.38 -6.14 15.92
CA PHE A 86 -3.76 -5.83 14.62
C PHE A 86 -3.15 -7.08 13.95
N VAL A 87 -2.55 -7.98 14.73
CA VAL A 87 -2.00 -9.25 14.23
C VAL A 87 -3.12 -10.19 13.77
N SER A 88 -4.22 -10.28 14.52
CA SER A 88 -5.39 -11.07 14.15
C SER A 88 -6.00 -10.55 12.84
N ALA A 89 -6.25 -9.24 12.73
CA ALA A 89 -6.73 -8.62 11.50
C ALA A 89 -5.78 -8.83 10.31
N PHE A 90 -4.47 -8.79 10.55
CA PHE A 90 -3.46 -9.09 9.54
C PHE A 90 -3.57 -10.52 9.03
N ASN A 91 -3.68 -11.49 9.94
CA ASN A 91 -3.76 -12.90 9.60
C ASN A 91 -5.06 -13.23 8.85
N ILE A 92 -6.20 -12.67 9.28
CA ILE A 92 -7.51 -12.85 8.62
C ILE A 92 -7.44 -12.41 7.15
N CYS A 93 -6.74 -11.30 6.88
CA CYS A 93 -6.68 -10.69 5.55
C CYS A 93 -5.40 -11.03 4.77
N ALA A 94 -4.62 -12.03 5.22
CA ALA A 94 -3.29 -12.32 4.68
C ALA A 94 -3.32 -12.77 3.21
N SER A 95 -4.34 -13.52 2.78
CA SER A 95 -4.49 -13.97 1.39
C SER A 95 -4.74 -12.81 0.43
N LEU A 96 -5.59 -11.85 0.82
CA LEU A 96 -5.85 -10.64 0.04
C LEU A 96 -4.60 -9.77 -0.06
N ARG A 97 -3.83 -9.66 1.03
CA ARG A 97 -2.53 -8.98 1.01
C ARG A 97 -1.57 -9.66 0.04
N ALA A 98 -1.44 -10.98 0.09
CA ALA A 98 -0.54 -11.72 -0.79
C ALA A 98 -0.93 -11.58 -2.27
N SER A 99 -2.24 -11.58 -2.58
CA SER A 99 -2.74 -11.32 -3.93
C SER A 99 -2.36 -9.91 -4.40
N ALA A 100 -2.65 -8.90 -3.58
CA ALA A 100 -2.33 -7.50 -3.87
C ALA A 100 -0.82 -7.26 -4.02
N ASP A 101 0.01 -7.91 -3.18
CA ASP A 101 1.47 -7.85 -3.31
C ASP A 101 1.94 -8.45 -4.64
N GLY A 102 1.34 -9.56 -5.08
CA GLY A 102 1.65 -10.19 -6.37
C GLY A 102 1.28 -9.30 -7.57
N GLU A 103 0.13 -8.63 -7.52
CA GLU A 103 -0.29 -7.67 -8.54
C GLU A 103 0.60 -6.42 -8.55
N MET A 104 0.98 -5.92 -7.38
CA MET A 104 1.89 -4.78 -7.27
C MET A 104 3.30 -5.14 -7.76
N ASP A 105 3.77 -6.36 -7.48
CA ASP A 105 5.03 -6.86 -8.03
C ASP A 105 4.98 -6.98 -9.56
N ALA A 106 3.83 -7.38 -10.14
CA ALA A 106 3.63 -7.41 -11.58
C ALA A 106 3.65 -5.99 -12.19
N LEU A 107 3.03 -5.01 -11.52
CA LEU A 107 3.04 -3.60 -11.92
C LEU A 107 4.46 -3.00 -11.92
N LEU A 108 5.24 -3.26 -10.86
CA LEU A 108 6.59 -2.71 -10.69
C LEU A 108 7.65 -3.43 -11.53
N ARG A 109 7.41 -4.69 -11.91
CA ARG A 109 8.39 -5.51 -12.65
C ARG A 109 8.94 -4.83 -13.91
N PRO A 110 8.13 -4.32 -14.86
CA PRO A 110 8.66 -3.68 -16.06
C PRO A 110 9.28 -2.30 -15.82
N LEU A 111 9.07 -1.70 -14.64
CA LEU A 111 9.48 -0.32 -14.35
C LEU A 111 10.93 -0.30 -13.83
N THR A 112 11.88 -0.04 -14.74
CA THR A 112 13.32 0.04 -14.42
C THR A 112 13.66 1.22 -13.51
N ILE A 113 12.83 2.26 -13.50
CA ILE A 113 12.99 3.44 -12.66
C ILE A 113 13.05 3.13 -11.16
N TYR A 114 12.43 2.04 -10.72
CA TYR A 114 12.44 1.60 -9.32
C TYR A 114 13.63 0.71 -8.98
N GLY A 115 14.60 0.57 -9.88
CA GLY A 115 15.81 -0.21 -9.64
C GLY A 115 15.54 -1.71 -9.58
N ASP A 116 16.26 -2.38 -8.68
CA ASP A 116 16.25 -3.83 -8.54
C ASP A 116 15.02 -4.36 -7.79
N LYS A 117 14.99 -5.69 -7.59
CA LYS A 117 13.90 -6.37 -6.89
C LYS A 117 13.74 -5.90 -5.45
N ALA A 118 14.84 -5.67 -4.73
CA ALA A 118 14.79 -5.26 -3.33
C ALA A 118 14.21 -3.86 -3.19
N ARG A 119 14.60 -2.94 -4.08
CA ARG A 119 14.06 -1.59 -4.12
C ARG A 119 12.58 -1.57 -4.51
N LYS A 120 12.15 -2.40 -5.47
CA LYS A 120 10.72 -2.55 -5.81
C LYS A 120 9.88 -3.04 -4.63
N HIS A 121 10.37 -4.03 -3.89
CA HIS A 121 9.68 -4.48 -2.67
C HIS A 121 9.59 -3.37 -1.62
N PHE A 122 10.66 -2.57 -1.43
CA PHE A 122 10.62 -1.43 -0.53
C PHE A 122 9.53 -0.42 -0.93
N VAL A 123 9.47 -0.02 -2.21
CA VAL A 123 8.46 0.91 -2.72
C VAL A 123 7.04 0.37 -2.52
N ARG A 124 6.82 -0.92 -2.81
CA ARG A 124 5.54 -1.60 -2.55
C ARG A 124 5.16 -1.55 -1.07
N ASP A 125 6.08 -1.97 -0.21
CA ASP A 125 5.83 -2.10 1.23
C ASP A 125 5.58 -0.73 1.88
N ASP A 126 6.33 0.30 1.47
CA ASP A 126 6.12 1.68 1.89
C ASP A 126 4.76 2.22 1.43
N PHE A 127 4.41 2.04 0.15
CA PHE A 127 3.10 2.45 -0.37
C PHE A 127 1.95 1.76 0.36
N ARG A 128 2.01 0.43 0.53
CA ARG A 128 1.00 -0.35 1.24
C ARG A 128 0.80 0.16 2.68
N SER A 129 1.90 0.45 3.37
CA SER A 129 1.90 0.95 4.74
C SER A 129 1.32 2.37 4.82
N SER A 130 1.84 3.31 4.02
CA SER A 130 1.48 4.73 4.10
C SER A 130 0.07 5.00 3.59
N ALA A 131 -0.31 4.44 2.43
CA ALA A 131 -1.66 4.56 1.88
C ALA A 131 -2.67 3.78 2.72
N GLY A 132 -2.30 2.60 3.22
CA GLY A 132 -3.13 1.82 4.13
C GLY A 132 -3.43 2.57 5.43
N ALA A 133 -2.44 3.22 6.04
CA ALA A 133 -2.65 4.05 7.23
C ALA A 133 -3.64 5.19 6.97
N ARG A 134 -3.53 5.89 5.83
CA ARG A 134 -4.50 6.93 5.43
C ARG A 134 -5.90 6.37 5.27
N PHE A 135 -6.05 5.23 4.59
CA PHE A 135 -7.33 4.55 4.43
C PHE A 135 -7.97 4.21 5.78
N LEU A 136 -7.21 3.62 6.71
CA LEU A 136 -7.73 3.18 8.01
C LEU A 136 -8.19 4.37 8.87
N VAL A 137 -7.45 5.48 8.86
CA VAL A 137 -7.86 6.72 9.55
C VAL A 137 -9.18 7.24 8.97
N GLN A 138 -9.32 7.28 7.66
CA GLN A 138 -10.55 7.74 6.99
C GLN A 138 -11.72 6.80 7.28
N ALA A 139 -11.51 5.48 7.25
CA ALA A 139 -12.54 4.49 7.58
C ALA A 139 -13.00 4.61 9.03
N ALA A 140 -12.06 4.77 9.97
CA ALA A 140 -12.39 4.98 11.39
C ALA A 140 -13.14 6.30 11.61
N GLN A 141 -12.77 7.37 10.91
CA GLN A 141 -13.48 8.64 10.98
C GLN A 141 -14.90 8.53 10.42
N ALA A 142 -15.09 7.89 9.26
CA ALA A 142 -16.40 7.68 8.66
C ALA A 142 -17.33 6.81 9.54
N ALA A 143 -16.75 5.91 10.33
CA ALA A 143 -17.49 5.07 11.28
C ALA A 143 -17.73 5.74 12.65
N GLY A 144 -17.23 6.96 12.90
CA GLY A 144 -17.32 7.59 14.23
C GLY A 144 -16.42 6.93 15.30
N GLN A 145 -15.42 6.15 14.88
CA GLN A 145 -14.54 5.35 15.74
C GLN A 145 -13.08 5.82 15.71
N ARG A 146 -12.82 7.05 15.27
CA ARG A 146 -11.47 7.61 15.14
C ARG A 146 -10.66 7.54 16.45
N ASP A 147 -11.31 7.80 17.58
CA ASP A 147 -10.64 7.80 18.88
C ASP A 147 -10.29 6.37 19.34
N ALA A 148 -11.19 5.41 19.10
CA ALA A 148 -10.93 4.00 19.38
C ALA A 148 -9.74 3.50 18.54
N TYR A 149 -9.75 3.79 17.24
CA TYR A 149 -8.64 3.44 16.35
C TYR A 149 -7.31 4.05 16.82
N THR A 150 -7.31 5.34 17.15
CA THR A 150 -6.12 6.06 17.64
C THR A 150 -5.57 5.42 18.91
N ARG A 151 -6.41 5.17 19.91
CA ARG A 151 -6.00 4.52 21.17
C ARG A 151 -5.37 3.16 20.94
N THR A 152 -6.02 2.29 20.16
CA THR A 152 -5.48 0.94 19.90
C THR A 152 -4.17 1.02 19.14
N ARG A 153 -4.06 1.89 18.13
CA ARG A 153 -2.82 2.10 17.38
C ARG A 153 -1.67 2.60 18.27
N GLU A 154 -1.92 3.57 19.13
CA GLU A 154 -0.92 4.12 20.06
C GLU A 154 -0.48 3.06 21.08
N ALA A 155 -1.42 2.30 21.64
CA ALA A 155 -1.13 1.22 22.57
C ALA A 155 -0.22 0.15 21.94
N THR A 156 -0.50 -0.26 20.71
CA THR A 156 0.36 -1.16 19.93
C THR A 156 1.75 -0.55 19.72
N HIS A 157 1.84 0.70 19.28
CA HIS A 157 3.12 1.35 19.02
C HIS A 157 4.01 1.39 20.27
N GLN A 158 3.45 1.82 21.41
CA GLN A 158 4.17 1.87 22.69
C GLN A 158 4.60 0.49 23.19
N PHE A 159 3.77 -0.53 22.97
CA PHE A 159 4.12 -1.90 23.32
C PHE A 159 5.31 -2.42 22.49
N VAL A 160 5.28 -2.21 21.17
CA VAL A 160 6.36 -2.64 20.27
C VAL A 160 7.66 -1.92 20.59
N LEU A 161 7.64 -0.60 20.82
CA LEU A 161 8.85 0.15 21.21
C LEU A 161 9.50 -0.41 22.48
N ARG A 162 8.71 -0.63 23.53
CA ARG A 162 9.22 -1.23 24.78
C ARG A 162 9.82 -2.61 24.57
N ARG A 163 9.20 -3.45 23.72
CA ARG A 163 9.75 -4.77 23.40
C ARG A 163 11.08 -4.67 22.66
N VAL A 164 11.21 -3.78 21.68
CA VAL A 164 12.47 -3.57 20.94
C VAL A 164 13.58 -3.07 21.87
N GLU A 165 13.28 -2.14 22.78
CA GLU A 165 14.23 -1.66 23.77
C GLU A 165 14.70 -2.75 24.73
N ASN A 166 13.80 -3.62 25.17
CA ASN A 166 14.15 -4.74 26.05
C ASN A 166 15.06 -5.75 25.35
N VAL A 167 14.81 -6.06 24.07
CA VAL A 167 15.67 -6.94 23.27
C VAL A 167 17.06 -6.33 23.07
N ARG A 168 17.19 -5.01 22.91
CA ARG A 168 18.50 -4.35 22.76
C ARG A 168 19.35 -4.33 24.03
N LYS A 169 18.75 -4.55 25.20
CA LYS A 169 19.43 -4.57 26.50
C LYS A 169 19.86 -5.97 26.93
N GLN A 170 19.46 -7.01 26.18
CA GLN A 170 19.86 -8.40 26.37
C GLN A 170 21.09 -8.70 25.50
#